data_AF-A0AAJ3B3L0-F1
#
_entry.id   AF-A0AAJ3B3L0-F1
#
_cell.length_a   1.000
_cell.length_b   1.000
_cell.length_c   1.000
_cell.angle_alpha   90.00
_cell.angle_beta   90.00
_cell.angle_gamma   90.00
#
_symmetry.space_group_name_H-M   'P 1'
#
loop_
_entity.id
_entity.type
_entity.pdbx_description
1 polymer ?
#
loop_
_entity_poly.entity_id
_entity_poly.type
_entity_poly.pdbx_seq_one_letter_code
_entity_poly.pdbx_strand_id
1 'polypeptide(L)'
;MSSQSDIEVAMTPTELGLFMAMNAIALALKSSPNFNNEALKVLAEKFIREAPSAVQGGVAKEAYERPLRFLANDQTQAVDWLKQSGIA
;
A
#
# COMPACT_ATOMS: atom_id res chain seq x y z
N MET A 1 9.47 2.61 -25.32
CA MET A 1 9.13 1.78 -24.15
C MET A 1 10.13 2.15 -23.07
N SER A 2 9.79 3.11 -22.21
CA SER A 2 10.69 3.54 -21.13
C SER A 2 10.57 2.52 -20.01
N SER A 3 11.68 1.83 -19.75
CA SER A 3 11.87 0.93 -18.61
C SER A 3 11.43 1.64 -17.33
N GLN A 4 10.44 1.06 -16.65
CA GLN A 4 10.11 1.37 -15.26
C GLN A 4 11.40 1.11 -14.47
N SER A 5 12.15 2.17 -14.18
CA SER A 5 13.22 2.10 -13.20
C SER A 5 12.53 1.73 -11.89
N ASP A 6 12.84 0.56 -11.34
CA ASP A 6 12.39 0.18 -10.00
C ASP A 6 12.84 1.28 -9.04
N ILE A 7 11.91 2.15 -8.63
CA ILE A 7 12.20 3.25 -7.73
C ILE A 7 12.41 2.62 -6.36
N GLU A 8 13.67 2.50 -5.96
CA GLU A 8 14.02 1.94 -4.65
C GLU A 8 13.75 3.00 -3.57
N VAL A 9 12.63 2.83 -2.87
CA VAL A 9 12.29 3.65 -1.69
C VAL A 9 12.97 3.03 -0.48
N ALA A 10 14.11 3.58 -0.08
CA ALA A 10 14.75 3.23 1.18
C ALA A 10 13.83 3.62 2.35
N MET A 11 13.31 2.64 3.07
CA MET A 11 12.48 2.86 4.27
C MET A 11 13.35 2.83 5.52
N THR A 12 13.18 3.84 6.37
CA THR A 12 13.68 3.80 7.75
C THR A 12 12.98 2.67 8.53
N PRO A 13 13.58 2.16 9.62
CA PRO A 13 12.93 1.16 10.48
C PRO A 13 11.55 1.59 10.98
N THR A 14 11.37 2.88 11.27
CA THR A 14 10.08 3.45 11.69
C THR A 14 9.04 3.39 10.57
N GLU A 15 9.40 3.76 9.34
CA GLU A 15 8.50 3.69 8.18
C GLU A 15 8.12 2.25 7.85
N LEU A 16 9.08 1.32 7.96
CA LEU A 16 8.81 -0.10 7.79
C LEU A 16 7.83 -0.61 8.86
N GLY A 17 8.05 -0.26 10.14
CA GLY A 17 7.16 -0.64 11.23
C GLY A 17 5.74 -0.08 11.07
N LEU A 18 5.62 1.18 10.66
CA LEU A 18 4.33 1.82 10.40
C LEU A 18 3.60 1.14 9.23
N PHE A 19 4.32 0.89 8.14
CA PHE A 19 3.80 0.20 6.97
C PHE A 19 3.28 -1.21 7.33
N MET A 20 4.06 -1.96 8.12
CA MET A 20 3.69 -3.28 8.62
C MET A 20 2.44 -3.25 9.50
N ALA A 21 2.36 -2.31 10.43
CA ALA A 21 1.21 -2.16 11.31
C ALA A 21 -0.08 -1.81 10.53
N MET A 22 0.02 -0.90 9.56
CA MET A 22 -1.12 -0.52 8.71
C MET A 22 -1.61 -1.70 7.88
N ASN A 23 -0.70 -2.50 7.32
CA ASN A 23 -1.05 -3.69 6.55
C ASN A 23 -1.71 -4.76 7.42
N ALA A 24 -1.22 -4.98 8.65
CA ALA A 24 -1.83 -5.90 9.59
C ALA A 24 -3.26 -5.47 9.98
N ILE A 25 -3.46 -4.18 10.27
CA ILE A 25 -4.79 -3.62 10.56
C ILE A 25 -5.71 -3.78 9.34
N ALA A 26 -5.23 -3.47 8.14
CA ALA A 26 -6.01 -3.62 6.92
C ALA A 26 -6.43 -5.08 6.68
N LEU A 27 -5.54 -6.05 6.88
CA LEU A 27 -5.86 -7.48 6.78
C LEU A 27 -6.91 -7.89 7.82
N ALA A 28 -6.76 -7.45 9.07
CA ALA A 28 -7.72 -7.74 10.13
C ALA A 28 -9.11 -7.19 9.79
N LEU A 29 -9.19 -5.93 9.34
CA LEU A 29 -10.43 -5.31 8.89
C LEU A 29 -11.04 -6.07 7.70
N LYS A 30 -10.24 -6.40 6.69
CA LYS A 30 -10.67 -7.15 5.50
C LYS A 30 -11.24 -8.53 5.84
N SER A 31 -10.71 -9.18 6.88
CA SER A 31 -11.19 -10.47 7.40
C SER A 31 -12.42 -10.37 8.31
N SER A 32 -12.80 -9.17 8.73
CA SER A 32 -13.90 -8.97 9.68
C SER A 32 -15.26 -9.13 9.00
N PRO A 33 -16.22 -9.85 9.63
CA PRO A 33 -17.58 -9.97 9.10
C PRO A 33 -18.24 -8.60 8.91
N ASN A 34 -18.94 -8.42 7.79
CA ASN A 34 -19.64 -7.18 7.41
C ASN A 34 -18.75 -5.95 7.19
N PHE A 35 -17.42 -6.09 7.19
CA PHE A 35 -16.55 -4.99 6.81
C PHE A 35 -16.68 -4.69 5.32
N ASN A 36 -16.83 -3.41 4.98
CA ASN A 36 -17.04 -2.96 3.61
C ASN A 36 -15.70 -2.84 2.87
N ASN A 37 -15.21 -3.99 2.38
CA ASN A 37 -13.98 -4.07 1.58
C ASN A 37 -13.99 -3.16 0.36
N GLU A 38 -15.14 -3.03 -0.30
CA GLU A 38 -15.29 -2.21 -1.50
C GLU A 38 -15.09 -0.73 -1.19
N ALA A 39 -15.68 -0.22 -0.11
CA ALA A 39 -15.49 1.17 0.30
C ALA A 39 -14.03 1.49 0.63
N LEU A 40 -13.31 0.57 1.29
CA LEU A 40 -11.89 0.73 1.58
C LEU A 40 -11.05 0.80 0.29
N LYS A 41 -11.34 -0.09 -0.67
CA LYS A 41 -10.69 -0.11 -1.98
C LYS A 41 -10.92 1.17 -2.76
N VAL A 42 -12.19 1.58 -2.89
CA VAL A 42 -12.58 2.81 -3.62
C VAL A 42 -11.90 4.05 -3.04
N LEU A 43 -11.81 4.15 -1.72
CA LEU A 43 -11.11 5.27 -1.06
C LEU A 43 -9.60 5.23 -1.30
N ALA A 44 -8.96 4.06 -1.19
CA ALA A 44 -7.53 3.92 -1.46
C ALA A 44 -7.18 4.29 -2.91
N GLU A 45 -7.96 3.82 -3.88
CA GLU A 45 -7.80 4.19 -5.29
C GLU A 45 -8.02 5.69 -5.53
N LYS A 46 -9.01 6.31 -4.86
CA LYS A 46 -9.23 7.75 -4.94
C LYS A 46 -8.01 8.52 -4.47
N PHE A 47 -7.40 8.14 -3.35
CA PHE A 47 -6.21 8.80 -2.82
C PHE A 47 -4.99 8.63 -3.71
N ILE A 48 -4.83 7.47 -4.37
CA ILE A 48 -3.79 7.28 -5.39
C ILE A 48 -4.02 8.23 -6.58
N ARG A 49 -5.24 8.30 -7.10
CA ARG A 49 -5.59 9.16 -8.25
C ARG A 49 -5.48 10.66 -7.93
N GLU A 50 -5.85 11.03 -6.71
CA GLU A 50 -5.92 12.41 -6.21
C GLU A 50 -4.81 12.67 -5.18
N ALA A 51 -3.58 12.21 -5.47
CA ALA A 51 -2.45 12.39 -4.57
C ALA A 51 -2.25 13.88 -4.22
N PRO A 52 -2.05 14.24 -2.94
CA PRO A 52 -1.87 15.63 -2.53
C PRO A 52 -0.70 16.29 -3.27
N SER A 53 -0.81 17.60 -3.51
CA SER A 53 0.25 18.37 -4.17
C SER A 53 1.59 18.37 -3.43
N ALA A 54 1.60 17.99 -2.14
CA ALA A 54 2.82 17.79 -1.35
C ALA A 54 3.60 16.51 -1.74
N VAL A 55 2.97 15.56 -2.42
CA VAL A 55 3.59 14.32 -2.90
C VAL A 55 4.21 14.59 -4.28
N GLN A 56 5.44 15.10 -4.28
CA GLN A 56 6.15 15.49 -5.51
C GLN A 56 7.38 14.62 -5.77
N GLY A 57 7.58 14.25 -7.04
CA GLY A 57 8.69 13.41 -7.47
C GLY A 57 8.40 11.91 -7.35
N GLY A 58 9.14 11.10 -8.12
CA GLY A 58 8.89 9.67 -8.24
C GLY A 58 9.02 8.90 -6.93
N VAL A 59 10.03 9.24 -6.11
CA VAL A 59 10.28 8.58 -4.81
C VAL A 59 9.16 8.87 -3.82
N ALA A 60 8.75 10.13 -3.67
CA ALA A 60 7.67 10.50 -2.74
C ALA A 60 6.34 9.89 -3.18
N LYS A 61 6.08 9.85 -4.49
CA LYS A 61 4.89 9.21 -5.07
C LYS A 61 4.87 7.72 -4.79
N GLU A 62 5.98 7.01 -4.99
CA GLU A 62 6.06 5.58 -4.68
C GLU A 62 5.87 5.30 -3.18
N ALA A 63 6.54 6.08 -2.31
CA ALA A 63 6.40 5.96 -0.86
C ALA A 63 4.94 6.18 -0.40
N TYR A 64 4.23 7.12 -1.04
CA TYR A 64 2.83 7.42 -0.76
C TYR A 64 1.87 6.34 -1.29
N GLU A 65 2.06 5.88 -2.53
CA GLU A 65 1.13 4.95 -3.18
C GLU A 65 1.26 3.52 -2.67
N ARG A 66 2.46 3.09 -2.25
CA ARG A 66 2.72 1.71 -1.82
C ARG A 66 1.77 1.20 -0.71
N PRO A 67 1.55 1.91 0.43
CA PRO A 67 0.54 1.50 1.41
C PRO A 67 -0.89 1.52 0.86
N LEU A 68 -1.22 2.50 0.01
CA LEU A 68 -2.57 2.60 -0.57
C LEU A 68 -2.85 1.44 -1.54
N ARG A 69 -1.85 0.98 -2.30
CA ARG A 69 -1.96 -0.21 -3.15
C ARG A 69 -2.27 -1.46 -2.35
N PHE A 70 -1.71 -1.61 -1.15
CA PHE A 70 -2.05 -2.72 -0.25
C PHE A 70 -3.52 -2.67 0.19
N LEU A 71 -4.05 -1.47 0.44
CA LEU A 71 -5.48 -1.28 0.77
C LEU A 71 -6.38 -1.57 -0.43
N ALA A 72 -5.97 -1.17 -1.64
CA ALA A 72 -6.73 -1.37 -2.87
C ALA A 72 -6.69 -2.82 -3.40
N ASN A 73 -5.62 -3.57 -3.11
CA ASN A 73 -5.46 -4.95 -3.57
C ASN A 73 -6.30 -5.95 -2.76
N ASP A 74 -6.72 -7.03 -3.40
CA ASP A 74 -7.42 -8.12 -2.73
C ASP A 74 -6.54 -8.78 -1.66
N GLN A 75 -7.18 -9.33 -0.63
CA GLN A 75 -6.50 -9.95 0.52
C GLN A 75 -5.48 -11.02 0.09
N THR A 76 -5.77 -11.79 -0.94
CA THR A 76 -4.85 -12.81 -1.50
C THR A 76 -3.59 -12.17 -2.08
N GLN A 77 -3.73 -11.09 -2.84
CA GLN A 77 -2.59 -10.36 -3.42
C GLN A 77 -1.75 -9.68 -2.34
N ALA A 78 -2.40 -9.17 -1.29
CA ALA A 78 -1.72 -8.60 -0.12
C ALA A 78 -0.86 -9.64 0.62
N VAL A 79 -1.36 -10.87 0.78
CA VAL A 79 -0.62 -11.99 1.39
C VAL A 79 0.54 -12.44 0.50
N ASP A 80 0.33 -12.55 -0.81
CA ASP A 80 1.41 -12.93 -1.74
C ASP A 80 2.51 -11.87 -1.80
N TRP A 81 2.15 -10.59 -1.70
CA TRP A 81 3.12 -9.50 -1.63
C TRP A 81 3.95 -9.51 -0.33
N LEU A 82 3.35 -9.88 0.82
CA LEU A 82 4.08 -10.07 2.08
C LEU A 82 5.11 -11.21 1.98
N LYS A 83 4.73 -12.32 1.35
CA LYS A 83 5.64 -13.46 1.10
C LYS A 83 6.79 -13.08 0.17
N GLN A 84 6.48 -12.36 -0.92
CA GLN A 84 7.49 -11.88 -1.88
C GLN A 84 8.46 -10.87 -1.26
N SER A 85 8.00 -10.11 -0.26
CA SER A 85 8.82 -9.13 0.46
C SER A 85 9.67 -9.75 1.59
N GLY A 86 9.59 -11.06 1.81
CA GLY A 86 10.34 -11.77 2.86
C GLY A 86 9.82 -11.49 4.28
N ILE A 87 8.56 -11.05 4.39
CA ILE A 87 7.96 -10.57 5.63
C ILE A 87 7.02 -11.63 6.25
N ALA A 88 6.55 -12.60 5.47
CA ALA A 88 5.66 -13.68 5.89
C ALA A 88 6.09 -15.04 5.33
#